data_AF-A0A4S4C929-F1
#
_entry.id   AF-A0A4S4C929-F1
#
_cell.length_a   1.000
_cell.length_b   1.000
_cell.length_c   1.000
_cell.angle_alpha   90.00
_cell.angle_beta   90.00
_cell.angle_gamma   90.00
#
_symmetry.space_group_name_H-M   'P 1'
#
loop_
_entity.id
_entity.type
_entity.pdbx_description
1 polymer ?
#
loop_
_entity_poly.entity_id
_entity_poly.type
_entity_poly.pdbx_seq_one_letter_code
_entity_poly.pdbx_strand_id
1 'polypeptide(L)'
;MTDTGAATASLAGCIDIRQAGPRCKILLGDLNGDGRMELVLVQADNRQDVRYIPHQTQCLTAYDLDGRMLWQRGKPDAGAGSQGSDYPAQVVDLDGDGRLEVVCVMHDRLLVLNGATGEPKRAFALPHPEAHDCIVAARLTGGGFAGDLLLKDRYRTMWALDRNGQVLWKHEGNTGHYPWVYDFDGDGLDEIMVGYDLLDHDGTPLWSCRDLEDHADCIWVGDVNGDGEPELVIGGSVTVMYDASGNELWRYSGSIESQHIALGRFRPELPGLQIAGLDRITREDDGKGLKGKDGLFLLDSAGKELWKEDRAADGWLTIIDTLSNWEPDAPDYILAFRRGGMLPALYDGDMRVVVGFPTEGYAVHADLCGTGLEQVVLYTDEWAHIYSSVPLELRSTYASSPLPQPKRLSNSTLYPGGEAANAPAPFER
;
A
#
# COMPACT_ATOMS: atom_id res chain seq x y z
N MET A 1 33.05 16.39 -1.02
CA MET A 1 31.66 16.77 -1.34
C MET A 1 31.53 16.64 -2.85
N THR A 2 31.23 15.43 -3.30
CA THR A 2 30.91 15.19 -4.71
C THR A 2 29.44 15.55 -4.87
N ASP A 3 29.21 16.65 -5.57
CA ASP A 3 27.91 17.07 -6.08
C ASP A 3 27.39 15.97 -7.01
N THR A 4 26.64 15.01 -6.47
CA THR A 4 25.87 14.06 -7.24
C THR A 4 24.67 14.85 -7.73
N GLY A 5 24.63 15.20 -9.02
CA GLY A 5 23.59 16.04 -9.65
C GLY A 5 22.19 15.42 -9.66
N ALA A 6 21.70 14.94 -8.51
CA ALA A 6 20.31 14.57 -8.27
C ALA A 6 19.46 15.84 -8.40
N ALA A 7 18.39 15.74 -9.18
CA ALA A 7 17.44 16.84 -9.30
C ALA A 7 16.71 17.02 -7.96
N THR A 8 16.46 18.27 -7.56
CA THR A 8 15.58 18.55 -6.41
C THR A 8 14.14 18.60 -6.90
N ALA A 9 13.25 17.82 -6.28
CA ALA A 9 11.82 17.89 -6.57
C ALA A 9 11.27 19.31 -6.34
N SER A 10 10.25 19.68 -7.10
CA SER A 10 9.53 20.93 -6.91
C SER A 10 8.51 20.79 -5.79
N LEU A 11 8.60 21.64 -4.76
CA LEU A 11 7.59 21.71 -3.70
C LEU A 11 6.33 22.43 -4.25
N ALA A 12 5.25 21.68 -4.43
CA ALA A 12 3.97 22.18 -4.94
C ALA A 12 3.10 22.81 -3.85
N GLY A 13 3.21 22.32 -2.61
CA GLY A 13 2.48 22.89 -1.48
C GLY A 13 2.75 22.20 -0.15
N CYS A 14 2.26 22.83 0.93
CA CYS A 14 2.32 22.30 2.29
C CYS A 14 0.95 22.44 2.95
N ILE A 15 0.49 21.39 3.62
CA ILE A 15 -0.78 21.36 4.36
C ILE A 15 -0.48 21.16 5.85
N ASP A 16 -1.05 22.03 6.69
CA ASP A 16 -1.00 21.90 8.14
C ASP A 16 -2.03 20.86 8.60
N ILE A 17 -1.55 19.72 9.06
CA ILE A 17 -2.38 18.56 9.43
C ILE A 17 -2.48 18.37 10.95
N ARG A 18 -1.97 19.29 11.77
CA ARG A 18 -1.90 19.14 13.24
C ARG A 18 -3.24 18.85 13.90
N GLN A 19 -4.35 19.31 13.32
CA GLN A 19 -5.68 19.07 13.88
C GLN A 19 -6.15 17.62 13.74
N ALA A 20 -5.50 16.80 12.90
CA ALA A 20 -5.78 15.36 12.80
C ALA A 20 -5.20 14.56 13.97
N GLY A 21 -4.23 15.13 14.69
CA GLY A 21 -3.46 14.45 15.73
C GLY A 21 -2.27 13.64 15.18
N PRO A 22 -1.41 13.14 16.09
CA PRO A 22 -0.18 12.46 15.70
C PRO A 22 -0.41 11.03 15.20
N ARG A 23 0.61 10.45 14.56
CA ARG A 23 0.72 9.02 14.17
C ARG A 23 -0.36 8.55 13.20
N CYS A 24 -0.80 9.44 12.33
CA CYS A 24 -1.77 9.11 11.29
C CYS A 24 -1.14 8.28 10.15
N LYS A 25 -1.96 7.46 9.49
CA LYS A 25 -1.75 6.99 8.10
C LYS A 25 -2.51 7.94 7.18
N ILE A 26 -2.02 8.21 5.97
CA ILE A 26 -2.76 8.98 4.96
C ILE A 26 -3.33 8.02 3.93
N LEU A 27 -4.61 8.20 3.60
CA LEU A 27 -5.25 7.63 2.42
C LEU A 27 -5.53 8.78 1.43
N LEU A 28 -5.58 8.47 0.14
CA LEU A 28 -5.80 9.43 -0.94
C LEU A 28 -7.04 9.05 -1.75
N GLY A 29 -7.77 10.05 -2.22
CA GLY A 29 -8.86 9.89 -3.19
C GLY A 29 -9.62 11.19 -3.43
N ASP A 30 -10.24 11.32 -4.59
CA ASP A 30 -11.11 12.47 -4.94
C ASP A 30 -12.48 12.27 -4.29
N LEU A 31 -12.62 12.76 -3.06
CA LEU A 31 -13.76 12.47 -2.19
C LEU A 31 -15.00 13.28 -2.58
N ASN A 32 -14.78 14.49 -3.12
CA ASN A 32 -15.84 15.42 -3.48
C ASN A 32 -16.17 15.42 -4.99
N GLY A 33 -15.34 14.78 -5.81
CA GLY A 33 -15.51 14.63 -7.25
C GLY A 33 -15.11 15.86 -8.06
N ASP A 34 -14.25 16.73 -7.51
CA ASP A 34 -13.84 17.98 -8.16
C ASP A 34 -12.64 17.82 -9.10
N GLY A 35 -12.09 16.61 -9.24
CA GLY A 35 -10.93 16.34 -10.08
C GLY A 35 -9.60 16.53 -9.36
N ARG A 36 -9.60 16.64 -8.02
CA ARG A 36 -8.40 16.71 -7.16
C ARG A 36 -8.58 15.73 -6.00
N MET A 37 -7.51 15.05 -5.62
CA MET A 37 -7.57 14.14 -4.47
C MET A 37 -7.49 14.91 -3.16
N GLU A 38 -8.25 14.44 -2.16
CA GLU A 38 -8.11 14.80 -0.75
C GLU A 38 -7.15 13.86 -0.01
N LEU A 39 -6.72 14.31 1.17
CA LEU A 39 -5.96 13.53 2.13
C LEU A 39 -6.89 13.11 3.28
N VAL A 40 -7.05 11.80 3.52
CA VAL A 40 -7.76 11.28 4.69
C VAL A 40 -6.74 10.76 5.71
N LEU A 41 -6.58 11.49 6.81
CA LEU A 41 -5.73 11.08 7.91
C LEU A 41 -6.47 10.12 8.83
N VAL A 42 -5.97 8.90 8.92
CA VAL A 42 -6.48 7.83 9.77
C VAL A 42 -5.63 7.74 11.03
N GLN A 43 -6.22 8.06 12.17
CA GLN A 43 -5.59 7.91 13.48
C GLN A 43 -6.08 6.64 14.17
N ALA A 44 -5.15 5.79 14.61
CA ALA A 44 -5.43 4.62 15.43
C ALA A 44 -5.81 4.99 16.86
N ASP A 45 -6.45 4.06 17.56
CA ASP A 45 -6.65 4.12 19.02
C ASP A 45 -5.34 4.16 19.81
N ASN A 46 -5.44 4.38 21.12
CA ASN A 46 -4.28 4.56 22.00
C ASN A 46 -3.65 3.24 22.50
N ARG A 47 -3.94 2.10 21.87
CA ARG A 47 -3.30 0.83 22.19
C ARG A 47 -1.80 0.93 21.87
N GLN A 48 -0.94 0.56 22.82
CA GLN A 48 0.51 0.65 22.60
C GLN A 48 1.14 -0.67 22.15
N ASP A 49 0.47 -1.80 22.42
CA ASP A 49 0.92 -3.13 22.00
C ASP A 49 -0.14 -3.77 21.10
N VAL A 50 0.21 -3.91 19.82
CA VAL A 50 -0.66 -4.43 18.76
C VAL A 50 -0.17 -5.76 18.18
N ARG A 51 0.71 -6.46 18.91
CA ARG A 51 1.25 -7.76 18.45
C ARG A 51 0.18 -8.83 18.28
N TYR A 52 -0.93 -8.73 19.04
CA TYR A 52 -2.00 -9.73 19.05
C TYR A 52 -3.37 -9.15 18.74
N ILE A 53 -3.64 -7.92 19.21
CA ILE A 53 -4.91 -7.22 19.02
C ILE A 53 -4.61 -5.96 18.23
N PRO A 54 -5.09 -5.84 16.98
CA PRO A 54 -4.76 -4.70 16.14
C PRO A 54 -5.52 -3.44 16.54
N HIS A 55 -5.25 -2.32 15.87
CA HIS A 55 -5.93 -1.05 16.12
C HIS A 55 -7.39 -1.04 15.65
N GLN A 56 -8.21 -0.19 16.28
CA GLN A 56 -9.38 0.40 15.62
C GLN A 56 -9.09 1.85 15.23
N THR A 57 -9.89 2.41 14.33
CA THR A 57 -9.84 3.82 13.97
C THR A 57 -10.44 4.69 15.08
N GLN A 58 -9.64 5.60 15.62
CA GLN A 58 -10.01 6.58 16.65
C GLN A 58 -10.53 7.89 16.04
N CYS A 59 -9.88 8.34 14.97
CA CYS A 59 -10.22 9.58 14.29
C CYS A 59 -9.92 9.48 12.79
N LEU A 60 -10.80 10.07 11.98
CA LEU A 60 -10.58 10.33 10.56
C LEU A 60 -10.68 11.83 10.33
N THR A 61 -9.74 12.41 9.59
CA THR A 61 -9.75 13.85 9.26
C THR A 61 -9.42 14.03 7.78
N ALA A 62 -10.32 14.66 7.02
CA ALA A 62 -10.11 14.93 5.60
C ALA A 62 -9.65 16.37 5.36
N TYR A 63 -8.66 16.55 4.48
CA TYR A 63 -8.20 17.85 4.01
C TYR A 63 -8.19 17.89 2.49
N ASP A 64 -8.55 19.05 1.93
CA ASP A 64 -8.27 19.36 0.53
C ASP A 64 -6.80 19.78 0.32
N LEU A 65 -6.38 19.87 -0.94
CA LEU A 65 -5.03 20.30 -1.31
C LEU A 65 -4.78 21.81 -1.04
N ASP A 66 -5.81 22.58 -0.70
CA ASP A 66 -5.68 23.97 -0.23
C ASP A 66 -5.36 24.06 1.26
N GLY A 67 -5.40 22.92 1.97
CA GLY A 67 -5.17 22.78 3.39
C GLY A 67 -6.38 23.10 4.26
N ARG A 68 -7.59 23.10 3.70
CA ARG A 68 -8.83 23.22 4.47
C ARG A 68 -9.23 21.84 4.99
N MET A 69 -9.50 21.76 6.28
CA MET A 69 -10.18 20.59 6.85
C MET A 69 -11.63 20.57 6.35
N LEU A 70 -12.01 19.50 5.64
CA LEU A 70 -13.36 19.32 5.11
C LEU A 70 -14.29 18.76 6.19
N TRP A 71 -13.84 17.71 6.87
CA TRP A 71 -14.56 17.06 7.97
C TRP A 71 -13.62 16.31 8.91
N GLN A 72 -14.09 16.07 10.13
CA GLN A 72 -13.43 15.22 11.12
C GLN A 72 -14.46 14.32 11.80
N ARG A 73 -14.17 13.01 11.84
CA ARG A 73 -15.01 11.99 12.48
C ARG A 73 -14.23 11.29 13.58
N GLY A 74 -14.75 11.37 14.80
CA GLY A 74 -14.04 10.91 15.99
C GLY A 74 -13.31 12.07 16.66
N LYS A 75 -12.43 11.75 17.60
CA LYS A 75 -11.63 12.76 18.32
C LYS A 75 -10.17 12.32 18.31
N PRO A 76 -9.23 13.16 17.86
CA PRO A 76 -7.83 12.83 17.93
C PRO A 76 -7.36 12.56 19.38
N ASP A 77 -6.50 11.57 19.55
CA ASP A 77 -5.81 11.27 20.81
C ASP A 77 -4.30 11.55 20.66
N ALA A 78 -3.73 12.32 21.59
CA ALA A 78 -2.29 12.56 21.63
C ALA A 78 -1.49 11.30 22.04
N GLY A 79 -2.16 10.35 22.69
CA GLY A 79 -1.62 9.05 23.07
C GLY A 79 -1.86 7.95 22.04
N ALA A 80 -2.28 8.28 20.81
CA ALA A 80 -2.49 7.31 19.74
C ALA A 80 -1.32 6.31 19.61
N GLY A 81 -1.63 5.06 19.29
CA GLY A 81 -0.64 4.02 19.07
C GLY A 81 0.28 4.31 17.89
N SER A 82 1.38 3.55 17.82
CA SER A 82 2.29 3.60 16.67
C SER A 82 1.91 2.56 15.61
N GLN A 83 2.42 2.74 14.40
CA GLN A 83 2.21 1.87 13.23
C GLN A 83 2.84 0.48 13.36
N GLY A 84 2.34 -0.35 14.28
CA GLY A 84 2.77 -1.76 14.48
C GLY A 84 1.78 -2.79 13.91
N SER A 85 0.63 -2.33 13.42
CA SER A 85 -0.40 -3.08 12.68
C SER A 85 -0.96 -2.16 11.60
N ASP A 86 -1.73 -2.69 10.66
CA ASP A 86 -2.45 -1.82 9.73
C ASP A 86 -3.60 -1.10 10.46
N TYR A 87 -4.16 -0.10 9.80
CA TYR A 87 -5.26 0.71 10.29
C TYR A 87 -6.51 0.34 9.49
N PRO A 88 -7.62 -0.05 10.14
CA PRO A 88 -8.80 -0.58 9.45
C PRO A 88 -9.63 0.54 8.83
N ALA A 89 -9.10 1.18 7.78
CA ALA A 89 -9.80 2.17 6.97
C ALA A 89 -9.32 2.15 5.51
N GLN A 90 -10.25 2.38 4.57
CA GLN A 90 -9.98 2.48 3.13
C GLN A 90 -10.84 3.58 2.47
N VAL A 91 -10.39 4.05 1.31
CA VAL A 91 -11.14 4.97 0.43
C VAL A 91 -11.52 4.23 -0.85
N VAL A 92 -12.81 3.98 -1.08
CA VAL A 92 -13.28 3.12 -2.17
C VAL A 92 -14.72 3.48 -2.56
N ASP A 93 -15.06 3.37 -3.85
CA ASP A 93 -16.46 3.37 -4.32
C ASP A 93 -17.08 1.99 -4.01
N LEU A 94 -17.79 1.89 -2.88
CA LEU A 94 -18.28 0.62 -2.35
C LEU A 94 -19.69 0.28 -2.87
N ASP A 95 -20.43 1.24 -3.40
CA ASP A 95 -21.77 1.00 -3.95
C ASP A 95 -21.91 1.18 -5.46
N GLY A 96 -20.82 1.55 -6.14
CA GLY A 96 -20.71 1.64 -7.60
C GLY A 96 -21.40 2.88 -8.16
N ASP A 97 -21.61 3.92 -7.35
CA ASP A 97 -22.26 5.16 -7.77
C ASP A 97 -21.29 6.19 -8.38
N GLY A 98 -20.00 5.86 -8.44
CA GLY A 98 -18.92 6.71 -8.95
C GLY A 98 -18.44 7.76 -7.95
N ARG A 99 -18.85 7.70 -6.69
CA ARG A 99 -18.35 8.53 -5.58
C ARG A 99 -17.65 7.66 -4.56
N LEU A 100 -16.66 8.24 -3.91
CA LEU A 100 -15.88 7.50 -2.92
C LEU A 100 -16.56 7.50 -1.55
N GLU A 101 -16.54 6.35 -0.90
CA GLU A 101 -16.75 6.19 0.52
C GLU A 101 -15.43 6.14 1.27
N VAL A 102 -15.50 6.48 2.56
CA VAL A 102 -14.49 6.07 3.54
C VAL A 102 -15.08 4.93 4.37
N VAL A 103 -14.48 3.75 4.28
CA VAL A 103 -14.86 2.59 5.08
C VAL A 103 -13.90 2.50 6.26
N CYS A 104 -14.38 2.27 7.47
CA CYS A 104 -13.50 2.07 8.64
C CYS A 104 -14.10 1.19 9.73
N VAL A 105 -13.26 0.65 10.62
CA VAL A 105 -13.72 0.09 11.90
C VAL A 105 -13.51 1.10 13.02
N MET A 106 -14.61 1.59 13.58
CA MET A 106 -14.62 2.61 14.65
C MET A 106 -15.72 2.29 15.65
N HIS A 107 -15.38 2.25 16.94
CA HIS A 107 -16.29 1.91 18.05
C HIS A 107 -16.99 0.55 17.85
N ASP A 108 -16.21 -0.50 17.60
CA ASP A 108 -16.67 -1.89 17.43
C ASP A 108 -17.68 -2.09 16.29
N ARG A 109 -17.66 -1.20 15.29
CA ARG A 109 -18.53 -1.25 14.13
C ARG A 109 -17.76 -0.99 12.85
N LEU A 110 -18.11 -1.73 11.82
CA LEU A 110 -17.74 -1.42 10.44
C LEU A 110 -18.65 -0.29 9.96
N LEU A 111 -18.07 0.86 9.61
CA LEU A 111 -18.77 2.05 9.14
C LEU A 111 -18.46 2.29 7.68
N VAL A 112 -19.48 2.67 6.92
CA VAL A 112 -19.35 3.18 5.56
C VAL A 112 -19.77 4.64 5.60
N LEU A 113 -18.84 5.55 5.34
CA LEU A 113 -19.03 6.99 5.41
C LEU A 113 -19.07 7.59 4.00
N ASN A 114 -19.90 8.60 3.80
CA ASN A 114 -19.82 9.42 2.59
C ASN A 114 -18.44 10.11 2.54
N GLY A 115 -17.69 9.94 1.46
CA GLY A 115 -16.33 10.49 1.36
C GLY A 115 -16.27 12.01 1.44
N ALA A 116 -17.22 12.71 0.81
CA ALA A 116 -17.25 14.18 0.77
C ALA A 116 -17.58 14.81 2.13
N THR A 117 -18.41 14.16 2.96
CA THR A 117 -18.94 14.76 4.20
C THR A 117 -18.48 14.09 5.49
N GLY A 118 -17.96 12.85 5.40
CA GLY A 118 -17.66 12.02 6.57
C GLY A 118 -18.89 11.51 7.32
N GLU A 119 -20.11 11.76 6.81
CA GLU A 119 -21.35 11.31 7.46
C GLU A 119 -21.59 9.81 7.23
N PRO A 120 -22.09 9.06 8.24
CA PRO A 120 -22.39 7.64 8.07
C PRO A 120 -23.49 7.40 7.03
N LYS A 121 -23.17 6.61 6.00
CA LYS A 121 -24.16 6.00 5.09
C LYS A 121 -24.71 4.71 5.69
N ARG A 122 -23.82 3.84 6.18
CA ARG A 122 -24.16 2.50 6.72
C ARG A 122 -23.27 2.16 7.93
N ALA A 123 -23.75 1.26 8.78
CA ALA A 123 -23.02 0.76 9.93
C ALA A 123 -23.41 -0.69 10.22
N PHE A 124 -22.43 -1.57 10.34
CA PHE A 124 -22.60 -3.01 10.55
C PHE A 124 -21.92 -3.46 11.83
N ALA A 125 -22.40 -4.56 12.40
CA ALA A 125 -21.67 -5.26 13.44
C ALA A 125 -20.44 -5.95 12.83
N LEU A 126 -19.35 -6.02 13.58
CA LEU A 126 -18.21 -6.83 13.17
C LEU A 126 -18.57 -8.33 13.25
N PRO A 127 -18.05 -9.16 12.34
CA PRO A 127 -18.23 -10.61 12.42
C PRO A 127 -17.51 -11.23 13.63
N HIS A 128 -16.49 -10.53 14.14
CA HIS A 128 -15.75 -10.87 15.35
C HIS A 128 -15.17 -9.58 15.98
N PRO A 129 -15.02 -9.50 17.32
CA PRO A 129 -14.48 -8.31 17.97
C PRO A 129 -13.09 -7.88 17.50
N GLU A 130 -12.30 -8.79 16.94
CA GLU A 130 -10.93 -8.54 16.45
C GLU A 130 -10.84 -8.44 14.91
N ALA A 131 -11.98 -8.44 14.19
CA ALA A 131 -12.02 -8.36 12.73
C ALA A 131 -11.75 -6.92 12.23
N HIS A 132 -10.59 -6.38 12.58
CA HIS A 132 -10.23 -4.99 12.37
C HIS A 132 -8.72 -4.77 12.25
N ASP A 133 -7.95 -5.77 11.81
CA ASP A 133 -6.54 -5.53 11.45
C ASP A 133 -6.43 -4.70 10.17
N CYS A 134 -7.15 -5.14 9.13
CA CYS A 134 -7.24 -4.42 7.87
C CYS A 134 -8.63 -4.61 7.24
N ILE A 135 -8.91 -3.77 6.24
CA ILE A 135 -10.07 -3.86 5.36
C ILE A 135 -9.53 -3.96 3.94
N VAL A 136 -10.03 -4.91 3.16
CA VAL A 136 -9.75 -5.06 1.73
C VAL A 136 -11.08 -5.02 0.98
N ALA A 137 -11.18 -4.14 -0.03
CA ALA A 137 -12.30 -4.13 -0.96
C ALA A 137 -12.07 -5.15 -2.08
N ALA A 138 -13.10 -5.95 -2.35
CA ALA A 138 -13.05 -7.06 -3.30
C ALA A 138 -14.38 -7.20 -4.05
N ARG A 139 -14.37 -7.93 -5.15
CA ARG A 139 -15.54 -8.30 -5.94
C ARG A 139 -15.78 -9.80 -5.80
N LEU A 140 -16.56 -10.21 -4.80
CA LEU A 140 -16.79 -11.62 -4.48
C LEU A 140 -18.17 -12.12 -4.94
N THR A 141 -19.13 -11.20 -5.06
CA THR A 141 -20.53 -11.47 -5.38
C THR A 141 -20.96 -10.94 -6.75
N GLY A 142 -20.04 -10.31 -7.48
CA GLY A 142 -20.26 -9.68 -8.79
C GLY A 142 -20.86 -8.26 -8.73
N GLY A 143 -21.23 -7.72 -9.89
CA GLY A 143 -21.79 -6.37 -10.03
C GLY A 143 -20.85 -5.33 -10.65
N GLY A 144 -19.64 -5.73 -11.05
CA GLY A 144 -18.73 -4.90 -11.85
C GLY A 144 -17.84 -3.93 -11.05
N PHE A 145 -17.96 -3.90 -9.72
CA PHE A 145 -17.16 -3.06 -8.83
C PHE A 145 -16.81 -3.82 -7.53
N ALA A 146 -15.82 -3.35 -6.79
CA ALA A 146 -15.36 -3.95 -5.53
C ALA A 146 -16.29 -3.56 -4.36
N GLY A 147 -17.50 -4.13 -4.36
CA GLY A 147 -18.56 -3.82 -3.39
C GLY A 147 -18.57 -4.69 -2.13
N ASP A 148 -17.74 -5.72 -2.08
CA ASP A 148 -17.64 -6.67 -0.96
C ASP A 148 -16.36 -6.38 -0.15
N LEU A 149 -16.30 -6.87 1.08
CA LEU A 149 -15.23 -6.53 2.02
C LEU A 149 -14.63 -7.78 2.66
N LEU A 150 -13.30 -7.83 2.73
CA LEU A 150 -12.58 -8.74 3.60
C LEU A 150 -12.17 -8.00 4.87
N LEU A 151 -12.43 -8.62 6.02
CA LEU A 151 -11.91 -8.21 7.32
C LEU A 151 -11.07 -9.34 7.88
N LYS A 152 -9.99 -9.03 8.60
CA LYS A 152 -9.21 -10.05 9.30
C LYS A 152 -8.83 -9.65 10.71
N ASP A 153 -8.54 -10.67 11.52
CA ASP A 153 -7.79 -10.51 12.75
C ASP A 153 -6.28 -10.44 12.43
N ARG A 154 -5.45 -10.39 13.47
CA ARG A 154 -4.03 -10.15 13.26
C ARG A 154 -3.35 -11.21 12.36
N TYR A 155 -3.60 -12.50 12.58
CA TYR A 155 -2.82 -13.56 11.90
C TYR A 155 -3.53 -14.90 11.69
N ARG A 156 -4.83 -15.03 12.02
CA ARG A 156 -5.50 -16.33 12.13
C ARG A 156 -6.78 -16.46 11.32
N THR A 157 -7.56 -15.40 11.22
CA THR A 157 -8.91 -15.47 10.67
C THR A 157 -9.18 -14.32 9.74
N MET A 158 -9.80 -14.63 8.60
CA MET A 158 -10.37 -13.67 7.67
C MET A 158 -11.86 -13.99 7.45
N TRP A 159 -12.66 -12.95 7.30
CA TRP A 159 -14.09 -13.01 7.02
C TRP A 159 -14.37 -12.22 5.73
N ALA A 160 -15.13 -12.82 4.83
CA ALA A 160 -15.69 -12.13 3.67
C ALA A 160 -17.12 -11.68 3.97
N LEU A 161 -17.42 -10.43 3.67
CA LEU A 161 -18.72 -9.80 3.86
C LEU A 161 -19.24 -9.30 2.52
N ASP A 162 -20.54 -9.47 2.29
CA ASP A 162 -21.22 -8.83 1.18
C ASP A 162 -21.34 -7.31 1.42
N ARG A 163 -21.76 -6.58 0.38
CA ARG A 163 -22.10 -5.14 0.47
C ARG A 163 -23.10 -4.75 1.56
N ASN A 164 -23.86 -5.69 2.13
CA ASN A 164 -24.82 -5.46 3.19
C ASN A 164 -24.28 -5.81 4.58
N GLY A 165 -22.99 -6.14 4.70
CA GLY A 165 -22.33 -6.52 5.94
C GLY A 165 -22.68 -7.93 6.43
N GLN A 166 -23.23 -8.79 5.56
CA GLN A 166 -23.49 -10.19 5.87
C GLN A 166 -22.26 -11.02 5.58
N VAL A 167 -21.89 -11.90 6.51
CA VAL A 167 -20.77 -12.83 6.31
C VAL A 167 -21.14 -13.83 5.23
N LEU A 168 -20.34 -13.88 4.16
CA LEU A 168 -20.42 -14.86 3.09
C LEU A 168 -19.74 -16.16 3.51
N TRP A 169 -18.50 -16.04 3.96
CA TRP A 169 -17.65 -17.16 4.37
C TRP A 169 -16.53 -16.68 5.30
N LYS A 170 -15.80 -17.65 5.87
CA LYS A 170 -14.66 -17.42 6.77
C LYS A 170 -13.53 -18.37 6.39
N HIS A 171 -12.30 -17.88 6.46
CA HIS A 171 -11.07 -18.65 6.32
C HIS A 171 -10.27 -18.64 7.63
N GLU A 172 -9.68 -19.78 8.00
CA GLU A 172 -8.74 -19.92 9.11
C GLU A 172 -7.40 -20.42 8.58
N GLY A 173 -6.33 -19.67 8.88
CA GLY A 173 -5.01 -19.93 8.33
C GLY A 173 -4.01 -18.88 8.80
N ASN A 174 -2.80 -18.90 8.24
CA ASN A 174 -1.83 -17.83 8.45
C ASN A 174 -2.19 -16.67 7.51
N THR A 175 -2.82 -15.62 8.02
CA THR A 175 -3.39 -14.56 7.18
C THR A 175 -2.40 -13.48 6.75
N GLY A 176 -1.14 -13.56 7.20
CA GLY A 176 -0.14 -12.54 6.93
C GLY A 176 -0.54 -11.14 7.41
N HIS A 177 0.15 -10.14 6.87
CA HIS A 177 -0.11 -8.75 7.21
C HIS A 177 -1.27 -8.11 6.44
N TYR A 178 -1.39 -8.39 5.15
CA TYR A 178 -2.44 -7.82 4.31
C TYR A 178 -2.75 -8.75 3.13
N PRO A 179 -4.00 -9.25 2.99
CA PRO A 179 -4.41 -10.05 1.83
C PRO A 179 -4.45 -9.20 0.56
N TRP A 180 -4.16 -9.83 -0.59
CA TRP A 180 -4.34 -9.19 -1.88
C TRP A 180 -5.38 -9.94 -2.70
N VAL A 181 -6.18 -9.20 -3.48
CA VAL A 181 -7.29 -9.77 -4.27
C VAL A 181 -7.03 -9.52 -5.75
N TYR A 182 -7.34 -10.47 -6.62
CA TYR A 182 -7.14 -10.36 -8.08
C TYR A 182 -8.00 -11.41 -8.80
N ASP A 183 -8.54 -11.07 -9.97
CA ASP A 183 -9.29 -11.96 -10.86
C ASP A 183 -8.32 -12.78 -11.72
N PHE A 184 -7.85 -13.92 -11.19
CA PHE A 184 -6.82 -14.75 -11.81
C PHE A 184 -7.38 -15.67 -12.90
N ASP A 185 -8.65 -16.04 -12.83
CA ASP A 185 -9.28 -16.95 -13.80
C ASP A 185 -10.13 -16.23 -14.87
N GLY A 186 -10.34 -14.92 -14.71
CA GLY A 186 -11.02 -14.06 -15.68
C GLY A 186 -12.55 -14.20 -15.65
N ASP A 187 -13.12 -14.79 -14.59
CA ASP A 187 -14.57 -14.93 -14.45
C ASP A 187 -15.27 -13.62 -14.02
N GLY A 188 -14.46 -12.61 -13.67
CA GLY A 188 -14.93 -11.29 -13.26
C GLY A 188 -15.11 -11.15 -11.75
N LEU A 189 -14.71 -12.13 -10.93
CA LEU A 189 -14.66 -12.11 -9.47
C LEU A 189 -13.21 -12.16 -9.00
N ASP A 190 -12.94 -11.69 -7.79
CA ASP A 190 -11.58 -11.71 -7.26
C ASP A 190 -11.32 -12.99 -6.45
N GLU A 191 -10.25 -13.71 -6.81
CA GLU A 191 -9.54 -14.63 -5.92
C GLU A 191 -8.77 -13.84 -4.86
N ILE A 192 -8.37 -14.52 -3.78
CA ILE A 192 -7.75 -13.90 -2.62
C ILE A 192 -6.46 -14.64 -2.26
N MET A 193 -5.33 -13.97 -2.38
CA MET A 193 -4.09 -14.41 -1.74
C MET A 193 -4.04 -13.88 -0.30
N VAL A 194 -4.22 -14.79 0.66
CA VAL A 194 -4.22 -14.47 2.10
C VAL A 194 -3.10 -15.21 2.80
N GLY A 195 -2.05 -14.47 3.14
CA GLY A 195 -0.80 -15.03 3.62
C GLY A 195 -0.16 -15.93 2.57
N TYR A 196 -0.30 -17.24 2.73
CA TYR A 196 0.27 -18.25 1.82
C TYR A 196 -0.79 -19.14 1.16
N ASP A 197 -2.07 -18.85 1.34
CA ASP A 197 -3.18 -19.58 0.73
C ASP A 197 -3.82 -18.72 -0.37
N LEU A 198 -3.99 -19.29 -1.56
CA LEU A 198 -4.85 -18.73 -2.61
C LEU A 198 -6.25 -19.33 -2.46
N LEU A 199 -7.24 -18.46 -2.33
CA LEU A 199 -8.66 -18.82 -2.23
C LEU A 199 -9.41 -18.34 -3.46
N ASP A 200 -10.41 -19.11 -3.85
CA ASP A 200 -11.46 -18.72 -4.79
C ASP A 200 -12.35 -17.61 -4.18
N HIS A 201 -13.13 -16.92 -5.01
CA HIS A 201 -14.03 -15.82 -4.60
C HIS A 201 -15.06 -16.25 -3.53
N ASP A 202 -15.35 -17.55 -3.44
CA ASP A 202 -16.27 -18.16 -2.47
C ASP A 202 -15.59 -18.70 -1.19
N GLY A 203 -14.27 -18.50 -1.07
CA GLY A 203 -13.46 -18.92 0.06
C GLY A 203 -12.94 -20.35 -0.04
N THR A 204 -13.19 -21.05 -1.16
CA THR A 204 -12.62 -22.38 -1.42
C THR A 204 -11.10 -22.29 -1.57
N PRO A 205 -10.30 -23.03 -0.78
CA PRO A 205 -8.86 -23.04 -0.97
C PRO A 205 -8.49 -23.70 -2.31
N LEU A 206 -7.73 -22.99 -3.14
CA LEU A 206 -7.24 -23.48 -4.42
C LEU A 206 -5.89 -24.18 -4.23
N TRP A 207 -4.93 -23.48 -3.62
CA TRP A 207 -3.60 -24.01 -3.32
C TRP A 207 -2.90 -23.18 -2.25
N SER A 208 -1.77 -23.68 -1.75
CA SER A 208 -0.91 -22.98 -0.79
C SER A 208 0.54 -22.97 -1.26
N CYS A 209 1.27 -21.89 -0.95
CA CYS A 209 2.72 -21.85 -1.11
C CYS A 209 3.36 -22.96 -0.27
N ARG A 210 4.55 -23.42 -0.69
CA ARG A 210 5.24 -24.57 -0.08
C ARG A 210 6.52 -24.12 0.58
N ASP A 211 6.90 -24.80 1.67
CA ASP A 211 8.17 -24.62 2.35
C ASP A 211 8.47 -23.14 2.68
N LEU A 212 7.46 -22.43 3.20
CA LEU A 212 7.59 -21.07 3.74
C LEU A 212 7.43 -21.10 5.25
N GLU A 213 8.37 -20.47 5.92
CA GLU A 213 8.31 -20.21 7.36
C GLU A 213 7.71 -18.83 7.62
N ASP A 214 7.32 -18.58 8.86
CA ASP A 214 6.70 -17.33 9.32
C ASP A 214 5.43 -16.95 8.53
N HIS A 215 5.15 -15.66 8.37
CA HIS A 215 3.97 -15.14 7.71
C HIS A 215 4.37 -14.27 6.50
N ALA A 216 3.45 -14.11 5.54
CA ALA A 216 3.67 -13.18 4.44
C ALA A 216 3.63 -11.75 4.98
N ASP A 217 4.69 -10.99 4.67
CA ASP A 217 4.79 -9.58 5.00
C ASP A 217 4.17 -8.71 3.90
N CYS A 218 4.34 -9.09 2.64
CA CYS A 218 3.80 -8.37 1.49
C CYS A 218 3.46 -9.32 0.33
N ILE A 219 2.44 -8.95 -0.45
CA ILE A 219 1.95 -9.70 -1.60
C ILE A 219 1.80 -8.73 -2.77
N TRP A 220 2.34 -9.11 -3.92
CA TRP A 220 2.21 -8.37 -5.16
C TRP A 220 1.71 -9.25 -6.29
N VAL A 221 0.97 -8.65 -7.21
CA VAL A 221 0.51 -9.29 -8.44
C VAL A 221 0.97 -8.50 -9.66
N GLY A 222 1.34 -9.19 -10.73
CA GLY A 222 1.60 -8.56 -12.03
C GLY A 222 2.18 -9.55 -13.03
N ASP A 223 2.11 -9.21 -14.31
CA ASP A 223 2.83 -9.94 -15.37
C ASP A 223 4.34 -9.65 -15.24
N VAL A 224 5.01 -10.40 -14.38
CA VAL A 224 6.41 -10.19 -14.02
C VAL A 224 7.30 -10.71 -15.13
N ASN A 225 6.96 -11.86 -15.68
CA ASN A 225 7.80 -12.54 -16.67
C ASN A 225 7.57 -12.04 -18.12
N GLY A 226 6.45 -11.34 -18.37
CA GLY A 226 6.10 -10.74 -19.66
C GLY A 226 5.40 -11.70 -20.63
N ASP A 227 4.78 -12.78 -20.15
CA ASP A 227 4.05 -13.75 -20.97
C ASP A 227 2.57 -13.42 -21.15
N GLY A 228 2.09 -12.35 -20.50
CA GLY A 228 0.71 -11.88 -20.56
C GLY A 228 -0.19 -12.45 -19.47
N GLU A 229 0.31 -13.32 -18.60
CA GLU A 229 -0.41 -13.86 -17.45
C GLU A 229 0.14 -13.23 -16.14
N PRO A 230 -0.71 -13.02 -15.12
CA PRO A 230 -0.27 -12.46 -13.86
C PRO A 230 0.40 -13.50 -12.96
N GLU A 231 1.52 -13.11 -12.34
CA GLU A 231 2.18 -13.84 -11.26
C GLU A 231 1.91 -13.23 -9.88
N LEU A 232 2.05 -14.07 -8.85
CA LEU A 232 2.10 -13.69 -7.44
C LEU A 232 3.55 -13.64 -6.96
N VAL A 233 4.01 -12.48 -6.50
CA VAL A 233 5.30 -12.33 -5.81
C VAL A 233 5.05 -12.04 -4.33
N ILE A 234 5.64 -12.85 -3.45
CA ILE A 234 5.36 -12.81 -2.01
C ILE A 234 6.66 -12.63 -1.26
N GLY A 235 6.68 -11.63 -0.38
CA GLY A 235 7.77 -11.38 0.56
C GLY A 235 7.43 -11.89 1.96
N GLY A 236 8.41 -12.50 2.60
CA GLY A 236 8.36 -12.98 3.99
C GLY A 236 9.74 -13.49 4.39
N SER A 237 9.82 -14.73 4.90
CA SER A 237 11.11 -15.38 5.20
C SER A 237 12.03 -15.52 3.98
N VAL A 238 11.47 -15.56 2.77
CA VAL A 238 12.14 -15.48 1.47
C VAL A 238 11.28 -14.65 0.52
N THR A 239 11.79 -14.34 -0.68
CA THR A 239 10.94 -13.86 -1.79
C THR A 239 10.67 -15.02 -2.75
N VAL A 240 9.42 -15.25 -3.11
CA VAL A 240 9.00 -16.30 -4.05
C VAL A 240 8.09 -15.73 -5.13
N MET A 241 8.08 -16.37 -6.29
CA MET A 241 7.11 -16.12 -7.35
C MET A 241 6.36 -17.39 -7.72
N TYR A 242 5.04 -17.27 -7.83
CA TYR A 242 4.12 -18.33 -8.21
C TYR A 242 3.26 -17.89 -9.40
N ASP A 243 2.91 -18.82 -10.27
CA ASP A 243 1.83 -18.61 -11.23
C ASP A 243 0.45 -18.77 -10.55
N ALA A 244 -0.62 -18.36 -11.24
CA ALA A 244 -2.00 -18.49 -10.75
C ALA A 244 -2.41 -19.96 -10.45
N SER A 245 -1.74 -20.93 -11.06
CA SER A 245 -1.99 -22.37 -10.85
C SER A 245 -1.26 -22.97 -9.64
N GLY A 246 -0.46 -22.16 -8.92
CA GLY A 246 0.28 -22.59 -7.74
C GLY A 246 1.59 -23.31 -8.04
N ASN A 247 2.15 -23.14 -9.24
CA ASN A 247 3.51 -23.58 -9.53
C ASN A 247 4.50 -22.49 -9.10
N GLU A 248 5.45 -22.85 -8.24
CA GLU A 248 6.58 -21.98 -7.90
C GLU A 248 7.50 -21.85 -9.11
N LEU A 249 7.66 -20.63 -9.61
CA LEU A 249 8.51 -20.31 -10.76
C LEU A 249 9.96 -20.07 -10.33
N TRP A 250 10.16 -19.36 -9.22
CA TRP A 250 11.47 -19.20 -8.61
C TRP A 250 11.37 -18.83 -7.13
N ARG A 251 12.52 -18.96 -6.45
CA ARG A 251 12.73 -18.60 -5.05
C ARG A 251 14.05 -17.89 -4.86
N TYR A 252 13.98 -16.72 -4.24
CA TYR A 252 15.14 -15.94 -3.83
C TYR A 252 15.33 -16.06 -2.31
N SER A 253 16.38 -16.81 -1.92
CA SER A 253 16.78 -17.00 -0.52
C SER A 253 17.97 -16.12 -0.12
N GLY A 254 18.25 -15.05 -0.88
CA GLY A 254 19.33 -14.13 -0.57
C GLY A 254 18.99 -13.13 0.53
N SER A 255 17.72 -13.00 0.92
CA SER A 255 17.25 -12.19 2.06
C SER A 255 17.13 -12.99 3.34
N ILE A 256 17.21 -12.32 4.48
CA ILE A 256 16.82 -12.86 5.80
C ILE A 256 15.31 -12.73 6.01
N GLU A 257 14.75 -11.57 5.68
CA GLU A 257 13.30 -11.31 5.75
C GLU A 257 12.98 -10.19 4.76
N SER A 258 12.29 -10.55 3.68
CA SER A 258 11.82 -9.64 2.64
C SER A 258 10.53 -8.96 3.08
N GLN A 259 10.65 -7.98 3.97
CA GLN A 259 9.49 -7.34 4.60
C GLN A 259 8.66 -6.51 3.61
N HIS A 260 9.33 -5.81 2.70
CA HIS A 260 8.68 -5.04 1.65
C HIS A 260 9.27 -5.45 0.31
N ILE A 261 8.39 -5.64 -0.68
CA ILE A 261 8.76 -5.73 -2.09
C ILE A 261 7.91 -4.72 -2.86
N ALA A 262 8.34 -4.41 -4.07
CA ALA A 262 7.60 -3.58 -5.01
C ALA A 262 7.93 -4.05 -6.44
N LEU A 263 6.89 -4.27 -7.25
CA LEU A 263 7.04 -4.63 -8.65
C LEU A 263 7.06 -3.37 -9.51
N GLY A 264 8.00 -3.28 -10.43
CA GLY A 264 8.09 -2.13 -11.32
C GLY A 264 9.09 -2.29 -12.46
N ARG A 265 8.94 -1.47 -13.48
CA ARG A 265 9.85 -1.35 -14.61
C ARG A 265 11.03 -0.43 -14.27
N PHE A 266 11.80 -0.83 -13.24
CA PHE A 266 12.96 -0.08 -12.75
C PHE A 266 14.16 -0.13 -13.70
N ARG A 267 14.24 -1.20 -14.53
CA ARG A 267 15.28 -1.44 -15.53
C ARG A 267 14.63 -1.69 -16.89
N PRO A 268 14.20 -0.62 -17.61
CA PRO A 268 13.38 -0.74 -18.81
C PRO A 268 14.05 -1.45 -19.99
N GLU A 269 15.37 -1.66 -19.93
CA GLU A 269 16.15 -2.42 -20.88
C GLU A 269 16.19 -3.94 -20.59
N LEU A 270 15.76 -4.37 -19.41
CA LEU A 270 15.59 -5.78 -19.05
C LEU A 270 14.17 -6.26 -19.40
N PRO A 271 13.99 -7.56 -19.70
CA PRO A 271 12.67 -8.12 -19.94
C PRO A 271 11.86 -8.23 -18.64
N GLY A 272 10.54 -8.04 -18.76
CA GLY A 272 9.60 -8.17 -17.64
C GLY A 272 9.77 -7.08 -16.58
N LEU A 273 9.07 -7.28 -15.47
CA LEU A 273 9.17 -6.41 -14.29
C LEU A 273 10.36 -6.82 -13.42
N GLN A 274 10.87 -5.86 -12.64
CA GLN A 274 11.85 -6.12 -11.61
C GLN A 274 11.18 -6.08 -10.24
N ILE A 275 11.82 -6.74 -9.28
CA ILE A 275 11.34 -6.85 -7.90
C ILE A 275 12.31 -6.06 -7.03
N ALA A 276 11.94 -4.82 -6.70
CA ALA A 276 12.65 -4.07 -5.67
C ALA A 276 12.24 -4.62 -4.33
N GLY A 277 13.18 -4.81 -3.42
CA GLY A 277 12.91 -5.40 -2.13
C GLY A 277 13.71 -4.77 -1.00
N LEU A 278 13.23 -4.98 0.21
CA LEU A 278 13.90 -4.63 1.45
C LEU A 278 14.15 -5.88 2.27
N ASP A 279 15.42 -6.12 2.58
CA ASP A 279 15.84 -7.20 3.48
C ASP A 279 16.11 -6.66 4.89
N ARG A 280 15.49 -7.25 5.92
CA ARG A 280 15.84 -6.99 7.33
C ARG A 280 17.07 -7.81 7.74
N ILE A 281 18.25 -7.36 7.30
CA ILE A 281 19.56 -7.99 7.53
C ILE A 281 19.80 -8.32 9.01
N THR A 282 19.48 -7.41 9.93
CA THR A 282 19.56 -7.62 11.38
C THR A 282 18.27 -7.16 12.05
N ARG A 283 17.63 -8.06 12.79
CA ARG A 283 16.40 -7.80 13.54
C ARG A 283 16.71 -7.37 14.97
N GLU A 284 16.24 -6.19 15.39
CA GLU A 284 16.40 -5.73 16.80
C GLU A 284 15.54 -6.54 17.78
N ASP A 285 14.41 -7.07 17.28
CA ASP A 285 13.38 -7.77 18.04
C ASP A 285 13.70 -9.25 18.29
N ASP A 286 14.84 -9.76 17.80
CA ASP A 286 15.24 -11.16 17.94
C ASP A 286 15.80 -11.52 19.34
N GLY A 287 15.81 -10.54 20.26
CA GLY A 287 16.28 -10.69 21.63
C GLY A 287 17.81 -10.76 21.79
N LYS A 288 18.59 -10.56 20.72
CA LYS A 288 20.06 -10.56 20.75
C LYS A 288 20.67 -9.21 21.10
N GLY A 289 19.86 -8.16 21.22
CA GLY A 289 20.31 -6.80 21.58
C GLY A 289 21.18 -6.15 20.51
N LEU A 290 21.08 -6.63 19.26
CA LEU A 290 21.74 -6.04 18.10
C LEU A 290 20.96 -4.81 17.63
N LYS A 291 21.67 -3.87 17.00
CA LYS A 291 21.02 -2.77 16.30
C LYS A 291 20.49 -3.24 14.96
N GLY A 292 19.37 -2.66 14.58
CA GLY A 292 18.62 -2.98 13.40
C GLY A 292 19.37 -2.53 12.18
N LYS A 293 19.31 -3.37 11.16
CA LYS A 293 19.93 -3.09 9.87
C LYS A 293 19.05 -3.69 8.80
N ASP A 294 18.63 -2.86 7.86
CA ASP A 294 17.96 -3.31 6.64
C ASP A 294 18.81 -2.98 5.40
N GLY A 295 18.37 -3.35 4.21
CA GLY A 295 19.06 -3.00 2.97
C GLY A 295 18.22 -3.33 1.74
N LEU A 296 18.30 -2.49 0.72
CA LEU A 296 17.58 -2.72 -0.52
C LEU A 296 18.20 -3.87 -1.34
N PHE A 297 17.39 -4.50 -2.17
CA PHE A 297 17.85 -5.37 -3.24
C PHE A 297 16.97 -5.18 -4.48
N LEU A 298 17.46 -5.67 -5.62
CA LEU A 298 16.69 -5.73 -6.85
C LEU A 298 16.90 -7.09 -7.52
N LEU A 299 15.79 -7.74 -7.89
CA LEU A 299 15.79 -8.96 -8.69
C LEU A 299 15.28 -8.65 -10.11
N ASP A 300 15.77 -9.42 -11.09
CA ASP A 300 15.12 -9.49 -12.40
C ASP A 300 13.86 -10.38 -12.37
N SER A 301 13.13 -10.44 -13.49
CA SER A 301 11.89 -11.22 -13.65
C SER A 301 12.07 -12.73 -13.44
N ALA A 302 13.31 -13.23 -13.52
CA ALA A 302 13.64 -14.63 -13.26
C ALA A 302 14.11 -14.88 -11.81
N GLY A 303 13.95 -13.89 -10.92
CA GLY A 303 14.34 -13.99 -9.51
C GLY A 303 15.84 -13.91 -9.26
N LYS A 304 16.63 -13.50 -10.26
CA LYS A 304 18.08 -13.36 -10.10
C LYS A 304 18.43 -12.00 -9.53
N GLU A 305 19.24 -12.00 -8.49
CA GLU A 305 19.78 -10.76 -7.89
C GLU A 305 20.61 -9.97 -8.91
N LEU A 306 20.18 -8.73 -9.15
CA LEU A 306 20.92 -7.73 -9.93
C LEU A 306 21.89 -6.97 -9.04
N TRP A 307 21.43 -6.59 -7.84
CA TRP A 307 22.25 -6.00 -6.79
C TRP A 307 21.56 -6.12 -5.43
N LYS A 308 22.38 -5.99 -4.39
CA LYS A 308 21.96 -5.89 -3.00
C LYS A 308 22.80 -4.83 -2.30
N GLU A 309 22.13 -3.93 -1.58
CA GLU A 309 22.73 -2.83 -0.85
C GLU A 309 23.57 -3.36 0.31
N ASP A 310 24.88 -3.07 0.28
CA ASP A 310 25.71 -3.19 1.48
C ASP A 310 25.55 -1.93 2.33
N ARG A 311 24.43 -1.86 3.06
CA ARG A 311 24.06 -0.68 3.85
C ARG A 311 25.11 -0.46 4.94
N ALA A 312 25.76 0.70 4.98
CA ALA A 312 26.73 1.00 6.04
C ALA A 312 26.07 1.56 7.32
N ALA A 313 24.93 2.25 7.17
CA ALA A 313 24.24 2.91 8.27
C ALA A 313 23.35 1.93 9.05
N ASP A 314 23.41 2.00 10.39
CA ASP A 314 22.41 1.40 11.28
C ASP A 314 21.03 2.00 10.98
N GLY A 315 19.97 1.23 11.20
CA GLY A 315 18.60 1.68 10.98
C GLY A 315 17.68 0.55 10.55
N TRP A 316 16.41 0.68 10.90
CA TRP A 316 15.37 -0.28 10.55
C TRP A 316 14.11 0.45 10.09
N LEU A 317 13.20 -0.29 9.45
CA LEU A 317 11.89 0.18 8.95
C LEU A 317 12.01 1.12 7.74
N THR A 318 12.97 0.89 6.85
CA THR A 318 12.83 1.41 5.49
C THR A 318 11.50 0.92 4.91
N ILE A 319 10.81 1.78 4.19
CA ILE A 319 9.63 1.41 3.41
C ILE A 319 9.93 1.75 1.96
N ILE A 320 9.56 0.83 1.06
CA ILE A 320 9.65 1.03 -0.38
C ILE A 320 8.31 0.85 -1.06
N ASP A 321 8.09 1.61 -2.12
CA ASP A 321 6.95 1.44 -3.03
C ASP A 321 7.41 1.77 -4.46
N THR A 322 6.65 1.30 -5.45
CA THR A 322 6.86 1.64 -6.87
C THR A 322 6.21 2.98 -7.15
N LEU A 323 7.00 3.97 -7.55
CA LEU A 323 6.49 5.24 -8.05
C LEU A 323 6.59 5.28 -9.58
N SER A 324 5.44 5.45 -10.23
CA SER A 324 5.31 5.51 -11.69
C SER A 324 5.02 6.93 -12.14
N ASN A 325 5.28 7.23 -13.42
CA ASN A 325 4.92 8.51 -14.04
C ASN A 325 5.40 9.75 -13.25
N TRP A 326 6.59 9.69 -12.64
CA TRP A 326 7.20 10.89 -12.05
C TRP A 326 7.44 11.93 -13.14
N GLU A 327 8.02 11.51 -14.25
CA GLU A 327 8.22 12.29 -15.47
C GLU A 327 7.62 11.53 -16.66
N PRO A 328 7.24 12.22 -17.75
CA PRO A 328 6.75 11.56 -18.96
C PRO A 328 7.76 10.54 -19.47
N ASP A 329 7.28 9.33 -19.78
CA ASP A 329 8.05 8.22 -20.36
C ASP A 329 9.25 7.75 -19.50
N ALA A 330 9.33 8.17 -18.23
CA ALA A 330 10.35 7.69 -17.30
C ALA A 330 10.13 6.22 -16.93
N PRO A 331 11.19 5.47 -16.61
CA PRO A 331 11.02 4.19 -15.91
C PRO A 331 10.35 4.41 -14.56
N ASP A 332 9.88 3.33 -13.96
CA ASP A 332 9.46 3.38 -12.56
C ASP A 332 10.66 3.66 -11.65
N TYR A 333 10.40 4.30 -10.52
CA TYR A 333 11.39 4.58 -9.49
C TYR A 333 11.04 3.87 -8.18
N ILE A 334 12.08 3.46 -7.46
CA ILE A 334 11.94 2.95 -6.10
C ILE A 334 11.81 4.15 -5.17
N LEU A 335 10.60 4.44 -4.69
CA LEU A 335 10.40 5.42 -3.63
C LEU A 335 10.77 4.78 -2.31
N ALA A 336 11.82 5.29 -1.65
CA ALA A 336 12.24 4.78 -0.36
C ALA A 336 12.23 5.86 0.72
N PHE A 337 11.62 5.55 1.87
CA PHE A 337 11.43 6.46 2.99
C PHE A 337 11.59 5.72 4.32
N ARG A 338 11.59 6.45 5.45
CA ARG A 338 11.86 5.90 6.80
C ARG A 338 13.19 5.13 6.88
N ARG A 339 14.17 5.52 6.08
CA ARG A 339 15.48 4.86 5.92
C ARG A 339 16.46 5.16 7.05
N GLY A 340 16.09 5.02 8.32
CA GLY A 340 17.04 5.03 9.45
C GLY A 340 18.06 6.18 9.44
N GLY A 341 17.60 7.43 9.51
CA GLY A 341 18.45 8.63 9.51
C GLY A 341 18.85 9.15 8.13
N MET A 342 18.32 8.55 7.05
CA MET A 342 18.36 9.10 5.70
C MET A 342 17.01 9.68 5.31
N LEU A 343 17.07 10.81 4.60
CA LEU A 343 15.90 11.43 4.00
C LEU A 343 15.28 10.53 2.91
N PRO A 344 13.96 10.66 2.66
CA PRO A 344 13.29 10.02 1.54
C PRO A 344 13.93 10.37 0.19
N ALA A 345 13.90 9.42 -0.75
CA ALA A 345 14.43 9.62 -2.10
C ALA A 345 13.76 8.69 -3.13
N LEU A 346 13.87 9.07 -4.40
CA LEU A 346 13.61 8.19 -5.55
C LEU A 346 14.93 7.61 -6.05
N TYR A 347 14.97 6.29 -6.20
CA TYR A 347 16.11 5.56 -6.74
C TYR A 347 15.77 4.96 -8.11
N ASP A 348 16.73 4.98 -9.04
CA ASP A 348 16.65 4.20 -10.27
C ASP A 348 16.93 2.70 -10.01
N GLY A 349 16.74 1.86 -11.02
CA GLY A 349 17.03 0.41 -10.92
C GLY A 349 18.52 0.07 -10.80
N ASP A 350 19.43 1.04 -10.77
CA ASP A 350 20.86 0.86 -10.46
C ASP A 350 21.19 1.39 -9.05
N MET A 351 20.17 1.68 -8.24
CA MET A 351 20.28 2.20 -6.88
C MET A 351 20.90 3.61 -6.81
N ARG A 352 20.87 4.39 -7.89
CA ARG A 352 21.30 5.80 -7.87
C ARG A 352 20.14 6.69 -7.43
N VAL A 353 20.42 7.66 -6.58
CA VAL A 353 19.45 8.69 -6.20
C VAL A 353 19.16 9.58 -7.40
N VAL A 354 17.93 9.56 -7.88
CA VAL A 354 17.44 10.42 -8.97
C VAL A 354 16.89 11.73 -8.38
N VAL A 355 16.13 11.61 -7.29
CA VAL A 355 15.51 12.73 -6.58
C VAL A 355 15.72 12.54 -5.08
N GLY A 356 16.29 13.56 -4.42
CA GLY A 356 16.33 13.64 -2.96
C GLY A 356 15.24 14.58 -2.45
N PHE A 357 14.47 14.15 -1.45
CA PHE A 357 13.47 15.01 -0.82
C PHE A 357 14.04 15.64 0.46
N PRO A 358 13.79 16.93 0.73
CA PRO A 358 14.38 17.64 1.88
C PRO A 358 13.61 17.44 3.19
N THR A 359 12.56 16.61 3.20
CA THR A 359 11.64 16.44 4.33
C THR A 359 11.63 14.99 4.81
N GLU A 360 11.80 14.79 6.11
CA GLU A 360 11.60 13.50 6.77
C GLU A 360 10.10 13.17 6.85
N GLY A 361 9.75 11.88 6.87
CA GLY A 361 8.36 11.47 7.08
C GLY A 361 8.01 10.10 6.52
N TYR A 362 6.71 9.81 6.60
CA TYR A 362 6.07 8.77 5.80
C TYR A 362 5.73 9.34 4.42
N ALA A 363 5.51 8.46 3.44
CA ALA A 363 5.18 8.84 2.09
C ALA A 363 3.89 8.19 1.62
N VAL A 364 3.10 8.93 0.85
CA VAL A 364 2.07 8.39 -0.07
C VAL A 364 2.22 9.11 -1.41
N HIS A 365 1.75 8.51 -2.50
CA HIS A 365 1.85 9.10 -3.83
C HIS A 365 0.66 8.73 -4.70
N ALA A 366 0.31 9.61 -5.63
CA ALA A 366 -0.70 9.43 -6.67
C ALA A 366 -0.64 10.63 -7.64
N ASP A 367 -1.35 10.56 -8.77
CA ASP A 367 -1.69 11.76 -9.55
C ASP A 367 -2.80 12.54 -8.82
N LEU A 368 -2.39 13.48 -7.95
CA LEU A 368 -3.30 14.18 -7.04
C LEU A 368 -4.22 15.18 -7.75
N CYS A 369 -3.87 15.57 -8.97
CA CYS A 369 -4.49 16.69 -9.70
C CYS A 369 -5.02 16.29 -11.07
N GLY A 370 -4.84 15.04 -11.52
CA GLY A 370 -5.26 14.57 -12.85
C GLY A 370 -4.35 15.05 -13.98
N THR A 371 -3.05 15.21 -13.71
CA THR A 371 -2.06 15.72 -14.66
C THR A 371 -1.46 14.62 -15.54
N GLY A 372 -1.67 13.35 -15.20
CA GLY A 372 -0.96 12.19 -15.76
C GLY A 372 0.41 11.95 -15.13
N LEU A 373 0.87 12.79 -14.21
CA LEU A 373 2.10 12.63 -13.46
C LEU A 373 1.80 12.44 -11.98
N GLU A 374 2.53 11.56 -11.31
CA GLU A 374 2.36 11.36 -9.88
C GLU A 374 3.06 12.45 -9.04
N GLN A 375 2.49 12.73 -7.88
CA GLN A 375 3.07 13.56 -6.83
C GLN A 375 3.36 12.71 -5.60
N VAL A 376 4.40 13.09 -4.86
CA VAL A 376 4.76 12.47 -3.58
C VAL A 376 4.33 13.39 -2.44
N VAL A 377 3.57 12.86 -1.49
CA VAL A 377 3.22 13.53 -0.24
C VAL A 377 4.10 12.96 0.87
N LEU A 378 5.03 13.77 1.37
CA LEU A 378 5.83 13.46 2.56
C LEU A 378 5.21 14.10 3.79
N TYR A 379 4.89 13.30 4.80
CA TYR A 379 4.13 13.77 5.94
C TYR A 379 4.70 13.35 7.29
N THR A 380 4.51 14.25 8.27
CA THR A 380 4.80 14.08 9.69
C THR A 380 3.51 14.17 10.50
N ASP A 381 3.61 14.32 11.82
CA ASP A 381 2.45 14.62 12.67
C ASP A 381 1.90 16.04 12.48
N GLU A 382 2.65 16.92 11.80
CA GLU A 382 2.32 18.35 11.70
C GLU A 382 2.05 18.82 10.27
N TRP A 383 2.81 18.31 9.31
CA TRP A 383 2.80 18.83 7.94
C TRP A 383 2.75 17.70 6.92
N ALA A 384 1.98 17.91 5.85
CA ALA A 384 2.06 17.15 4.61
C ALA A 384 2.67 18.05 3.51
N HIS A 385 3.82 17.66 2.97
CA HIS A 385 4.54 18.36 1.91
C HIS A 385 4.35 17.63 0.59
N ILE A 386 3.87 18.34 -0.42
CA ILE A 386 3.54 17.77 -1.73
C ILE A 386 4.65 18.15 -2.70
N TYR A 387 5.28 17.13 -3.28
CA TYR A 387 6.36 17.25 -4.25
C TYR A 387 5.92 16.76 -5.63
N SER A 388 6.46 17.41 -6.65
CA SER A 388 6.19 17.17 -8.06
C SER A 388 7.50 17.24 -8.86
N SER A 389 7.55 16.55 -10.01
CA SER A 389 8.69 16.60 -10.93
C SER A 389 8.83 17.96 -11.62
N VAL A 390 7.71 18.64 -11.85
CA VAL A 390 7.61 19.95 -12.50
C VAL A 390 6.83 20.92 -11.63
N PRO A 391 7.05 22.25 -11.74
CA PRO A 391 6.24 23.21 -11.01
C PRO A 391 4.73 22.99 -11.22
N LEU A 392 4.00 22.79 -10.11
CA LEU A 392 2.58 22.45 -10.11
C LEU A 392 1.79 23.43 -9.24
N GLU A 393 0.72 24.01 -9.79
CA GLU A 393 -0.23 24.81 -9.01
C GLU A 393 -1.36 23.91 -8.50
N LEU A 394 -1.30 23.54 -7.21
CA LEU A 394 -2.27 22.62 -6.60
C LEU A 394 -3.72 23.11 -6.62
N ARG A 395 -3.95 24.43 -6.71
CA ARG A 395 -5.29 25.05 -6.69
C ARG A 395 -6.05 24.91 -8.00
N SER A 396 -5.36 24.52 -9.06
CA SER A 396 -5.93 24.37 -10.39
C SER A 396 -6.55 22.98 -10.51
N THR A 397 -7.71 22.91 -11.17
CA THR A 397 -8.28 21.64 -11.59
C THR A 397 -7.78 21.32 -13.00
N TYR A 398 -7.15 20.17 -13.17
CA TYR A 398 -6.65 19.71 -14.48
C TYR A 398 -7.54 18.62 -15.09
N ALA A 399 -8.37 17.96 -14.27
CA ALA A 399 -9.45 17.08 -14.71
C ALA A 399 -10.80 17.83 -14.80
N SER A 400 -11.73 17.32 -15.60
CA SER A 400 -13.11 17.85 -15.70
C SER A 400 -14.17 16.91 -15.13
N SER A 401 -13.72 15.83 -14.52
CA SER A 401 -14.49 14.74 -13.93
C SER A 401 -13.77 14.25 -12.67
N PRO A 402 -14.47 13.51 -11.79
CA PRO A 402 -13.81 12.85 -10.67
C PRO A 402 -12.60 12.04 -11.13
N LEU A 403 -11.53 12.06 -10.35
CA LEU A 403 -10.36 11.24 -10.61
C LEU A 403 -10.70 9.76 -10.37
N PRO A 404 -10.09 8.83 -11.14
CA PRO A 404 -10.21 7.42 -10.85
C PRO A 404 -9.61 7.11 -9.48
N GLN A 405 -10.15 6.09 -8.80
CA GLN A 405 -9.57 5.53 -7.59
C GLN A 405 -8.87 4.21 -7.95
N PRO A 406 -7.53 4.19 -8.12
CA PRO A 406 -6.79 2.97 -8.42
C PRO A 406 -6.98 1.92 -7.31
N LYS A 407 -6.90 0.64 -7.67
CA LYS A 407 -7.03 -0.48 -6.71
C LYS A 407 -6.00 -0.39 -5.57
N ARG A 408 -4.76 0.02 -5.88
CA ARG A 408 -3.71 0.32 -4.88
C ARG A 408 -4.14 1.34 -3.82
N LEU A 409 -4.88 2.38 -4.21
CA LEU A 409 -5.38 3.39 -3.25
C LEU A 409 -6.65 2.92 -2.52
N SER A 410 -7.42 2.02 -3.12
CA SER A 410 -8.60 1.39 -2.48
C SER A 410 -8.23 0.32 -1.45
N ASN A 411 -7.05 -0.27 -1.60
CA ASN A 411 -6.49 -1.32 -0.75
C ASN A 411 -5.11 -0.91 -0.21
N SER A 412 -5.03 0.29 0.36
CA SER A 412 -3.78 0.85 0.88
C SER A 412 -3.40 0.17 2.19
N THR A 413 -2.12 -0.17 2.34
CA THR A 413 -1.58 -0.90 3.50
C THR A 413 -0.27 -0.26 3.99
N LEU A 414 0.05 -0.44 5.27
CA LEU A 414 1.36 -0.08 5.83
C LEU A 414 2.47 -1.09 5.47
N TYR A 415 2.08 -2.23 4.91
CA TYR A 415 2.97 -3.28 4.43
C TYR A 415 2.85 -3.34 2.89
N PRO A 416 3.58 -2.49 2.15
CA PRO A 416 3.41 -2.32 0.71
C PRO A 416 3.19 -3.62 -0.05
N GLY A 417 1.96 -3.77 -0.53
CA GLY A 417 1.45 -4.82 -1.40
C GLY A 417 0.66 -4.14 -2.53
N GLY A 418 0.55 -4.79 -3.67
CA GLY A 418 0.09 -4.07 -4.85
C GLY A 418 -0.14 -4.91 -6.09
N GLU A 419 -0.63 -4.24 -7.12
CA GLU A 419 -0.61 -4.71 -8.49
C GLU A 419 0.31 -3.81 -9.30
N ALA A 420 1.25 -4.40 -10.05
CA ALA A 420 1.92 -3.68 -11.11
C ALA A 420 0.99 -3.58 -12.31
N ALA A 421 0.92 -2.41 -12.93
CA ALA A 421 0.29 -2.28 -14.23
C ALA A 421 1.06 -3.14 -15.24
N ASN A 422 0.33 -3.87 -16.11
CA ASN A 422 0.94 -4.68 -17.16
C ASN A 422 1.97 -3.84 -17.92
N ALA A 423 3.18 -4.36 -18.06
CA ALA A 423 4.18 -3.74 -18.91
C ALA A 423 3.59 -3.67 -20.34
N PRO A 424 3.56 -2.51 -21.00
CA PRO A 424 3.21 -2.48 -22.41
C PRO A 424 4.19 -3.41 -23.15
N ALA A 425 3.65 -4.28 -24.01
CA ALA A 425 4.44 -5.21 -24.80
C ALA A 425 5.65 -4.48 -25.41
N PRO A 426 6.87 -5.06 -25.35
CA PRO A 426 8.03 -4.39 -25.88
C PRO A 426 7.76 -4.05 -27.34
N PHE A 427 7.98 -2.77 -27.71
CA PHE A 427 7.91 -2.31 -29.09
C PHE A 427 8.68 -3.29 -29.97
N GLU A 428 7.99 -4.00 -30.86
CA GLU A 428 8.62 -4.73 -31.96
C GLU A 428 9.51 -3.71 -32.71
N ARG A 429 10.83 -3.95 -32.71
CA ARG A 429 11.79 -3.12 -33.44
C ARG A 429 11.74 -3.36 -34.94
#